data_AF-A0A9W7G9B2-F1
#
_entry.id   AF-A0A9W7G9B2-F1
#
_cell.length_a   1.000
_cell.length_b   1.000
_cell.length_c   1.000
_cell.angle_alpha   90.00
_cell.angle_beta   90.00
_cell.angle_gamma   90.00
#
_symmetry.space_group_name_H-M   'P 1'
#
loop_
_entity.id
_entity.type
_entity.pdbx_description
1 polymer ?
#
loop_
_entity_poly.entity_id
_entity_poly.type
_entity_poly.pdbx_seq_one_letter_code
_entity_poly.pdbx_strand_id
1 'polypeptide(L)'
;ETIGVKLNPAKSKMLGKDCDTMRKALKEKFGDLDSDSYKGPKIGVVDGQDWRTAQYGEGVGIVFMGVPIGDRVFQHWYLMKKTAQVEEELDQIALMQLGESQQLAAMSLRCFQGKLQHIMQCLPPYTMRPYCQRLDVMVRKTLGQAVAQDLNDLEEFKIAQQRLGLPVRWGGVGQRNQVDVALAAFLGGMCLVGKKFLPDVVNSREGVAPWLEELVGEDAFTKDKRET
;
A
#
# COMPACT_ATOMS: atom_id res chain seq x y z
N GLU A 1 20.75 -14.73 24.76
CA GLU A 1 20.00 -15.88 24.26
C GLU A 1 19.69 -15.68 22.79
N THR A 2 20.26 -16.50 21.92
CA THR A 2 19.90 -16.56 20.50
C THR A 2 18.49 -17.12 20.42
N ILE A 3 17.51 -16.25 20.18
CA ILE A 3 16.14 -16.65 19.83
C ILE A 3 16.30 -17.71 18.73
N GLY A 4 15.87 -18.95 18.95
CA GLY A 4 16.16 -20.14 18.13
C GLY A 4 15.62 -20.13 16.70
N VAL A 5 15.42 -18.95 16.11
CA VAL A 5 14.99 -18.70 14.75
C VAL A 5 16.19 -18.81 13.83
N LYS A 6 16.24 -19.91 13.05
CA LYS A 6 17.17 -20.02 11.91
C LYS A 6 16.55 -19.29 10.72
N LEU A 7 17.30 -18.33 10.16
CA LEU A 7 16.95 -17.72 8.88
C LEU A 7 16.84 -18.82 7.81
N ASN A 8 15.81 -18.74 6.99
CA ASN A 8 15.66 -19.59 5.81
C ASN A 8 16.10 -18.79 4.57
N PRO A 9 17.33 -19.02 4.06
CA PRO A 9 17.87 -18.22 2.95
C PRO A 9 17.03 -18.35 1.69
N ALA A 10 16.47 -19.54 1.42
CA ALA A 10 15.65 -19.80 0.24
C ALA A 10 14.36 -18.96 0.18
N LYS A 11 13.85 -18.51 1.34
CA LYS A 11 12.68 -17.62 1.43
C LYS A 11 13.06 -16.14 1.52
N SER A 12 14.34 -15.82 1.60
CA SER A 12 14.83 -14.46 1.75
C SER A 12 14.93 -13.78 0.38
N LYS A 13 14.34 -12.58 0.27
CA LYS A 13 14.45 -11.73 -0.91
C LYS A 13 15.31 -10.51 -0.60
N MET A 14 16.18 -10.15 -1.54
CA MET A 14 17.05 -8.99 -1.45
C MET A 14 16.60 -7.89 -2.40
N LEU A 15 16.87 -6.65 -2.01
CA LEU A 15 16.63 -5.46 -2.80
C LEU A 15 17.90 -4.62 -2.83
N GLY A 16 18.27 -4.14 -4.01
CA GLY A 16 19.38 -3.22 -4.23
C GLY A 16 19.31 -2.64 -5.62
N LYS A 17 19.82 -1.42 -5.80
CA LYS A 17 19.87 -0.73 -7.10
C LYS A 17 20.91 -1.34 -8.04
N ASP A 18 22.03 -1.81 -7.49
CA ASP A 18 23.08 -2.48 -8.24
C ASP A 18 22.90 -4.00 -8.11
N CYS A 19 22.17 -4.58 -9.07
CA CYS A 19 21.85 -6.01 -9.06
C CYS A 19 23.09 -6.88 -9.32
N ASP A 20 24.09 -6.36 -10.05
CA ASP A 20 25.30 -7.10 -10.37
C ASP A 20 26.21 -7.23 -9.16
N THR A 21 26.36 -6.15 -8.38
CA THR A 21 27.07 -6.20 -7.10
C THR A 21 26.38 -7.16 -6.12
N MET A 22 25.04 -7.17 -6.07
CA MET A 22 24.32 -8.15 -5.25
C MET A 22 24.58 -9.60 -5.69
N ARG A 23 24.54 -9.88 -7.00
CA ARG A 23 24.84 -11.22 -7.52
C ARG A 23 26.25 -11.64 -7.23
N LYS A 24 27.22 -10.73 -7.36
CA LYS A 24 28.61 -11.01 -7.00
C LYS A 24 28.73 -11.42 -5.54
N ALA A 25 28.12 -10.66 -4.63
CA ALA A 25 28.11 -10.97 -3.20
C ALA A 25 27.39 -12.31 -2.88
N LEU A 26 26.30 -12.61 -3.60
CA LEU A 26 25.61 -13.89 -3.47
C LEU A 26 26.49 -15.05 -3.95
N LYS A 27 27.18 -14.90 -5.08
CA LYS A 27 28.08 -15.91 -5.64
C LYS A 27 29.26 -16.19 -4.70
N GLU A 28 29.84 -15.15 -4.11
CA GLU A 28 30.93 -15.26 -3.14
C GLU A 28 30.52 -15.98 -1.85
N LYS A 29 29.31 -15.74 -1.33
CA LYS A 29 28.84 -16.35 -0.08
C LYS A 29 28.16 -17.72 -0.23
N PHE A 30 27.41 -17.92 -1.31
CA PHE A 30 26.51 -19.06 -1.48
C PHE A 30 26.92 -19.97 -2.65
N GLY A 31 27.97 -19.63 -3.40
CA GLY A 31 28.48 -20.45 -4.49
C GLY A 31 27.74 -20.21 -5.80
N ASP A 32 27.59 -21.26 -6.60
CA ASP A 32 27.03 -21.16 -7.94
C ASP A 32 25.54 -20.80 -7.94
N LEU A 33 25.21 -19.65 -8.56
CA LEU A 33 23.84 -19.14 -8.65
C LEU A 33 23.03 -19.81 -9.76
N ASP A 34 23.71 -20.37 -10.76
CA ASP A 34 23.08 -20.98 -11.94
C ASP A 34 22.66 -22.42 -11.69
N SER A 35 23.08 -23.01 -10.57
CA SER A 35 22.63 -24.33 -10.15
C SER A 35 21.12 -24.36 -9.86
N ASP A 36 20.42 -25.33 -10.42
CA ASP A 36 19.02 -25.64 -10.09
C ASP A 36 18.83 -25.99 -8.61
N SER A 37 19.92 -26.37 -7.92
CA SER A 37 19.92 -26.69 -6.50
C SER A 37 20.13 -25.48 -5.59
N TYR A 38 20.24 -24.26 -6.14
CA TYR A 38 20.47 -23.04 -5.35
C TYR A 38 19.34 -22.76 -4.35
N LYS A 39 19.70 -22.78 -3.06
CA LYS A 39 18.79 -22.54 -1.91
C LYS A 39 19.14 -21.26 -1.13
N GLY A 40 19.91 -20.36 -1.72
CA GLY A 40 20.28 -19.08 -1.10
C GLY A 40 19.21 -18.00 -1.28
N PRO A 41 19.47 -16.78 -0.77
CA PRO A 41 18.61 -15.62 -1.00
C PRO A 41 18.57 -15.25 -2.48
N LYS A 42 17.44 -14.70 -2.92
CA LYS A 42 17.24 -14.28 -4.32
C LYS A 42 16.97 -12.79 -4.40
N ILE A 43 17.28 -12.17 -5.52
CA ILE A 43 16.84 -10.80 -5.79
C ILE A 43 15.31 -10.85 -5.98
N GLY A 44 14.60 -9.92 -5.34
CA GLY A 44 13.16 -9.81 -5.51
C GLY A 44 12.84 -9.24 -6.88
N VAL A 45 12.02 -9.96 -7.65
CA VAL A 45 11.56 -9.58 -8.99
C VAL A 45 10.06 -9.83 -9.16
N VAL A 46 9.46 -9.22 -10.18
CA VAL A 46 8.08 -9.50 -10.61
C VAL A 46 7.94 -10.94 -11.11
N ASP A 47 6.70 -11.46 -11.08
CA ASP A 47 6.40 -12.81 -11.57
C ASP A 47 6.76 -12.92 -13.07
N GLY A 48 7.46 -13.99 -13.45
CA GLY A 48 7.88 -14.26 -14.83
C GLY A 48 9.25 -13.70 -15.23
N GLN A 49 9.89 -12.89 -14.39
CA GLN A 49 11.24 -12.38 -14.64
C GLN A 49 12.30 -13.23 -13.93
N ASP A 50 13.47 -13.41 -14.57
CA ASP A 50 14.59 -14.10 -13.94
C ASP A 50 15.42 -13.15 -13.06
N TRP A 51 15.49 -13.46 -11.77
CA TRP A 51 16.28 -12.71 -10.77
C TRP A 51 17.79 -12.73 -11.08
N ARG A 52 18.27 -13.69 -11.88
CA ARG A 52 19.68 -13.79 -12.30
C ARG A 52 20.08 -12.76 -13.35
N THR A 53 19.12 -12.18 -14.08
CA THR A 53 19.41 -11.24 -15.18
C THR A 53 18.75 -9.87 -14.96
N ALA A 54 17.61 -9.81 -14.28
CA ALA A 54 16.84 -8.58 -14.05
C ALA A 54 17.66 -7.42 -13.46
N GLN A 55 17.59 -6.25 -14.08
CA GLN A 55 18.22 -5.04 -13.55
C GLN A 55 17.22 -4.13 -12.84
N TYR A 56 17.71 -3.26 -11.96
CA TYR A 56 16.86 -2.29 -11.29
C TYR A 56 16.24 -1.34 -12.31
N GLY A 57 14.90 -1.25 -12.30
CA GLY A 57 14.13 -0.58 -13.34
C GLY A 57 13.30 -1.54 -14.20
N GLU A 58 13.63 -2.83 -14.17
CA GLU A 58 12.94 -3.85 -14.97
C GLU A 58 11.90 -4.65 -14.17
N GLY A 59 11.61 -4.28 -12.92
CA GLY A 59 10.69 -5.03 -12.05
C GLY A 59 11.34 -5.64 -10.82
N VAL A 60 12.43 -5.04 -10.33
CA VAL A 60 13.12 -5.43 -9.10
C VAL A 60 12.45 -4.78 -7.89
N GLY A 61 12.08 -5.60 -6.90
CA GLY A 61 11.46 -5.13 -5.67
C GLY A 61 11.11 -6.25 -4.70
N ILE A 62 10.76 -5.84 -3.48
CA ILE A 62 10.31 -6.70 -2.40
C ILE A 62 9.02 -6.15 -1.79
N VAL A 63 8.28 -7.02 -1.11
CA VAL A 63 7.12 -6.62 -0.31
C VAL A 63 7.54 -6.64 1.15
N PHE A 64 7.48 -5.49 1.81
CA PHE A 64 7.77 -5.37 3.23
C PHE A 64 6.51 -4.95 3.97
N MET A 65 6.04 -5.78 4.91
CA MET A 65 4.82 -5.53 5.69
C MET A 65 3.60 -5.15 4.82
N GLY A 66 3.46 -5.80 3.65
CA GLY A 66 2.37 -5.56 2.70
C GLY A 66 2.54 -4.31 1.81
N VAL A 67 3.66 -3.61 1.89
CA VAL A 67 3.98 -2.44 1.05
C VAL A 67 5.04 -2.83 0.02
N PRO A 68 4.84 -2.53 -1.28
CA PRO A 68 5.86 -2.79 -2.30
C PRO A 68 6.97 -1.74 -2.22
N ILE A 69 8.22 -2.22 -2.12
CA ILE A 69 9.44 -1.39 -2.13
C ILE A 69 10.30 -1.87 -3.29
N GLY A 70 10.71 -0.96 -4.16
CA GLY A 70 11.51 -1.29 -5.33
C GLY A 70 11.32 -0.26 -6.43
N ASP A 71 11.62 -0.68 -7.65
CA ASP A 71 11.41 0.17 -8.82
C ASP A 71 9.93 0.40 -9.14
N ARG A 72 9.67 1.32 -10.08
CA ARG A 72 8.31 1.69 -10.47
C ARG A 72 7.55 0.54 -11.13
N VAL A 73 8.25 -0.32 -11.87
CA VAL A 73 7.64 -1.47 -12.55
C VAL A 73 7.14 -2.48 -11.53
N PHE A 74 7.95 -2.78 -10.52
CA PHE A 74 7.58 -3.66 -9.41
C PHE A 74 6.42 -3.09 -8.59
N GLN A 75 6.51 -1.81 -8.21
CA GLN A 75 5.41 -1.14 -7.49
C GLN A 75 4.11 -1.21 -8.30
N HIS A 76 4.18 -0.91 -9.61
CA HIS A 76 3.01 -0.93 -10.46
C HIS A 76 2.40 -2.33 -10.57
N TRP A 77 3.23 -3.34 -10.84
CA TRP A 77 2.82 -4.73 -10.90
C TRP A 77 2.12 -5.19 -9.61
N TYR A 78 2.72 -4.90 -8.45
CA TYR A 78 2.15 -5.30 -7.16
C TYR A 78 0.81 -4.60 -6.88
N LEU A 79 0.73 -3.29 -7.12
CA LEU A 79 -0.48 -2.51 -6.89
C LEU A 79 -1.60 -2.93 -7.85
N MET A 80 -1.28 -3.24 -9.11
CA MET A 80 -2.25 -3.82 -10.06
C MET A 80 -2.79 -5.15 -9.55
N LYS A 81 -1.90 -6.08 -9.17
CA LYS A 81 -2.27 -7.38 -8.61
C LYS A 81 -3.15 -7.22 -7.37
N LYS A 82 -2.79 -6.31 -6.47
CA LYS A 82 -3.55 -6.06 -5.23
C LYS A 82 -4.92 -5.45 -5.49
N THR A 83 -5.00 -4.53 -6.44
CA THR A 83 -6.25 -3.87 -6.81
C THR A 83 -7.19 -4.84 -7.54
N ALA A 84 -6.65 -5.71 -8.40
CA ALA A 84 -7.41 -6.78 -9.04
C ALA A 84 -7.93 -7.81 -8.02
N GLN A 85 -7.14 -8.16 -7.01
CA GLN A 85 -7.62 -9.01 -5.92
C GLN A 85 -8.83 -8.38 -5.19
N VAL A 86 -8.79 -7.08 -4.94
CA VAL A 86 -9.93 -6.37 -4.30
C VAL A 86 -11.15 -6.35 -5.22
N GLU A 87 -10.95 -6.24 -6.53
CA GLU A 87 -12.02 -6.33 -7.54
C GLU A 87 -12.70 -7.70 -7.51
N GLU A 88 -11.91 -8.78 -7.54
CA GLU A 88 -12.41 -10.15 -7.45
C GLU A 88 -13.18 -10.39 -6.14
N GLU A 89 -12.66 -9.89 -5.01
CA GLU A 89 -13.36 -9.98 -3.72
C GLU A 89 -14.70 -9.21 -3.75
N LEU A 90 -14.75 -8.03 -4.38
CA LEU A 90 -15.98 -7.25 -4.51
C LEU A 90 -17.02 -7.96 -5.39
N ASP A 91 -16.61 -8.50 -6.53
CA ASP A 91 -17.49 -9.23 -7.45
C ASP A 91 -18.02 -10.52 -6.76
N GLN A 92 -17.18 -11.24 -6.01
CA GLN A 92 -17.61 -12.40 -5.23
C GLN A 92 -18.64 -12.02 -4.16
N ILE A 93 -18.45 -10.91 -3.44
CA ILE A 93 -19.41 -10.46 -2.43
C ILE A 93 -20.72 -10.01 -3.07
N ALA A 94 -20.67 -9.33 -4.23
CA ALA A 94 -21.88 -8.97 -4.97
C ALA A 94 -22.70 -10.21 -5.35
N LEU A 95 -22.04 -11.29 -5.77
CA LEU A 95 -22.70 -12.57 -6.09
C LEU A 95 -23.26 -13.28 -4.85
N MET A 96 -22.53 -13.28 -3.74
CA MET A 96 -22.99 -13.94 -2.50
C MET A 96 -24.15 -13.21 -1.82
N GLN A 97 -24.27 -11.90 -2.05
CA GLN A 97 -25.30 -11.04 -1.45
C GLN A 97 -26.46 -10.74 -2.41
N LEU A 98 -26.65 -11.60 -3.43
CA LEU A 98 -27.79 -11.50 -4.34
C LEU A 98 -29.10 -11.56 -3.53
N GLY A 99 -29.83 -10.44 -3.53
CA GLY A 99 -31.09 -10.28 -2.80
C GLY A 99 -31.02 -9.43 -1.53
N GLU A 100 -29.83 -9.19 -0.97
CA GLU A 100 -29.64 -8.41 0.27
C GLU A 100 -28.89 -7.10 0.01
N SER A 101 -29.61 -6.12 -0.55
CA SER A 101 -29.08 -4.81 -0.94
C SER A 101 -28.42 -4.04 0.21
N GLN A 102 -28.98 -4.11 1.41
CA GLN A 102 -28.44 -3.41 2.58
C GLN A 102 -27.08 -3.97 3.00
N GLN A 103 -26.94 -5.30 2.97
CA GLN A 103 -25.69 -5.97 3.33
C GLN A 103 -24.60 -5.67 2.29
N LEU A 104 -24.95 -5.73 1.00
CA LEU A 104 -24.03 -5.37 -0.07
C LEU A 104 -23.55 -3.91 0.06
N ALA A 105 -24.47 -2.97 0.27
CA ALA A 105 -24.12 -1.57 0.48
C ALA A 105 -23.23 -1.35 1.72
N ALA A 106 -23.54 -2.01 2.84
CA ALA A 106 -22.75 -1.92 4.06
C ALA A 106 -21.31 -2.45 3.86
N MET A 107 -21.17 -3.60 3.19
CA MET A 107 -19.86 -4.20 2.88
C MET A 107 -19.03 -3.29 1.97
N SER A 108 -19.62 -2.76 0.89
CA SER A 108 -18.96 -1.84 -0.02
C SER A 108 -18.45 -0.58 0.70
N LEU A 109 -19.27 0.02 1.56
CA LEU A 109 -18.94 1.28 2.22
C LEU A 109 -17.98 1.12 3.41
N ARG A 110 -18.09 0.03 4.18
CA ARG A 110 -17.36 -0.12 5.46
C ARG A 110 -16.14 -1.02 5.37
N CYS A 111 -16.18 -2.05 4.54
CA CYS A 111 -15.13 -3.08 4.50
C CYS A 111 -14.15 -2.85 3.36
N PHE A 112 -14.62 -2.47 2.18
CA PHE A 112 -13.76 -2.41 0.99
C PHE A 112 -13.02 -1.10 0.79
N GLN A 113 -13.59 0.04 1.19
CA GLN A 113 -12.92 1.34 1.09
C GLN A 113 -11.56 1.35 1.81
N GLY A 114 -11.46 0.65 2.94
CA GLY A 114 -10.23 0.57 3.73
C GLY A 114 -9.15 -0.39 3.23
N LYS A 115 -9.42 -1.19 2.18
CA LYS A 115 -8.51 -2.30 1.77
C LYS A 115 -7.14 -1.82 1.30
N LEU A 116 -7.06 -0.60 0.76
CA LEU A 116 -5.79 0.02 0.32
C LEU A 116 -5.24 1.04 1.32
N GLN A 117 -5.91 1.29 2.45
CA GLN A 117 -5.57 2.36 3.37
C GLN A 117 -4.14 2.25 3.92
N HIS A 118 -3.72 1.04 4.30
CA HIS A 118 -2.35 0.78 4.77
C HIS A 118 -1.30 1.17 3.72
N ILE A 119 -1.54 0.80 2.46
CA ILE A 119 -0.62 1.12 1.37
C ILE A 119 -0.63 2.63 1.07
N MET A 120 -1.80 3.27 1.13
CA MET A 120 -1.94 4.73 0.97
C MET A 120 -1.19 5.52 2.05
N GLN A 121 -1.03 4.98 3.25
CA GLN A 121 -0.24 5.59 4.31
C GLN A 121 1.27 5.50 4.08
N CYS A 122 1.72 4.55 3.25
CA CYS A 122 3.15 4.26 3.05
C CYS A 122 3.69 4.70 1.69
N LEU A 123 2.85 4.79 0.66
CA LEU A 123 3.27 5.17 -0.69
C LEU A 123 2.83 6.59 -1.06
N PRO A 124 3.62 7.30 -1.89
CA PRO A 124 3.26 8.63 -2.33
C PRO A 124 1.89 8.67 -3.04
N PRO A 125 1.09 9.74 -2.85
CA PRO A 125 -0.26 9.83 -3.41
C PRO A 125 -0.29 9.79 -4.95
N TYR A 126 0.75 10.32 -5.61
CA TYR A 126 0.85 10.28 -7.07
C TYR A 126 1.01 8.84 -7.60
N THR A 127 1.68 7.96 -6.86
CA THR A 127 1.80 6.53 -7.19
C THR A 127 0.46 5.83 -6.98
N MET A 128 -0.26 6.17 -5.90
CA MET A 128 -1.52 5.51 -5.55
C MET A 128 -2.72 5.93 -6.38
N ARG A 129 -2.70 7.14 -6.96
CA ARG A 129 -3.81 7.75 -7.70
C ARG A 129 -4.55 6.79 -8.66
N PRO A 130 -3.90 6.11 -9.64
CA PRO A 130 -4.63 5.25 -10.57
C PRO A 130 -5.33 4.07 -9.89
N TYR A 131 -4.76 3.54 -8.81
CA TYR A 131 -5.33 2.41 -8.06
C TYR A 131 -6.50 2.85 -7.18
N CYS A 132 -6.38 4.01 -6.55
CA CYS A 132 -7.48 4.63 -5.81
C CYS A 132 -8.65 4.97 -6.75
N GLN A 133 -8.38 5.50 -7.94
CA GLN A 133 -9.43 5.76 -8.95
C GLN A 133 -10.16 4.48 -9.34
N ARG A 134 -9.42 3.39 -9.58
CA ARG A 134 -10.01 2.10 -9.89
C ARG A 134 -10.85 1.58 -8.73
N LEU A 135 -10.36 1.67 -7.49
CA LEU A 135 -11.12 1.27 -6.30
C LEU A 135 -12.41 2.09 -6.15
N ASP A 136 -12.37 3.39 -6.38
CA ASP A 136 -13.56 4.26 -6.31
C ASP A 136 -14.63 3.84 -7.33
N VAL A 137 -14.22 3.52 -8.56
CA VAL A 137 -15.11 3.00 -9.60
C VAL A 137 -15.72 1.65 -9.21
N MET A 138 -14.90 0.73 -8.67
CA MET A 138 -15.38 -0.58 -8.23
C MET A 138 -16.38 -0.47 -7.08
N VAL A 139 -16.07 0.32 -6.04
CA VAL A 139 -16.98 0.51 -4.89
C VAL A 139 -18.28 1.18 -5.34
N ARG A 140 -18.22 2.16 -6.27
CA ARG A 140 -19.43 2.76 -6.88
C ARG A 140 -20.25 1.73 -7.65
N LYS A 141 -19.59 0.89 -8.46
CA LYS A 141 -20.25 -0.18 -9.23
C LYS A 141 -21.01 -1.12 -8.31
N THR A 142 -20.36 -1.61 -7.25
CA THR A 142 -20.99 -2.52 -6.28
C THR A 142 -22.11 -1.86 -5.48
N LEU A 143 -21.94 -0.58 -5.10
CA LEU A 143 -23.02 0.18 -4.47
C LEU A 143 -24.21 0.38 -5.41
N GLY A 144 -23.95 0.62 -6.70
CA GLY A 144 -24.97 0.74 -7.73
C GLY A 144 -25.79 -0.54 -7.89
N GLN A 145 -25.14 -1.70 -7.84
CA GLN A 145 -25.83 -3.00 -7.82
C GLN A 145 -26.78 -3.13 -6.62
N ALA A 146 -26.38 -2.66 -5.43
CA ALA A 146 -27.24 -2.70 -4.26
C ALA A 146 -28.52 -1.85 -4.40
N VAL A 147 -28.44 -0.71 -5.10
CA VAL A 147 -29.60 0.19 -5.31
C VAL A 147 -30.28 0.01 -6.67
N ALA A 148 -29.85 -0.98 -7.46
CA ALA A 148 -30.29 -1.20 -8.84
C ALA A 148 -30.17 0.03 -9.75
N GLN A 149 -29.08 0.80 -9.61
CA GLN A 149 -28.75 1.96 -10.46
C GLN A 149 -27.29 1.90 -10.92
N ASP A 150 -27.01 2.40 -12.12
CA ASP A 150 -25.61 2.60 -12.54
C ASP A 150 -25.11 3.94 -12.00
N LEU A 151 -24.29 3.89 -10.95
CA LEU A 151 -23.70 5.08 -10.32
C LEU A 151 -22.43 5.57 -11.03
N ASN A 152 -21.94 4.87 -12.06
CA ASN A 152 -20.77 5.26 -12.83
C ASN A 152 -21.11 6.03 -14.10
N ASP A 153 -22.38 6.11 -14.51
CA ASP A 153 -22.77 6.91 -15.68
C ASP A 153 -22.52 8.42 -15.44
N LEU A 154 -21.71 9.04 -16.30
CA LEU A 154 -20.96 10.27 -16.01
C LEU A 154 -21.69 11.56 -16.43
N GLU A 155 -22.72 11.49 -17.29
CA GLU A 155 -23.38 12.69 -17.80
C GLU A 155 -24.56 13.13 -16.93
N GLU A 156 -25.40 12.21 -16.48
CA GLU A 156 -26.59 12.55 -15.66
C GLU A 156 -26.28 12.69 -14.16
N PHE A 157 -25.19 12.09 -13.66
CA PHE A 157 -25.01 11.88 -12.22
C PHE A 157 -23.83 12.60 -11.56
N LYS A 158 -23.15 13.57 -12.18
CA LYS A 158 -22.01 14.29 -11.53
C LYS A 158 -22.36 14.85 -10.15
N ILE A 159 -23.53 15.48 -10.01
CA ILE A 159 -24.00 16.01 -8.72
C ILE A 159 -24.33 14.87 -7.75
N ALA A 160 -24.93 13.78 -8.24
CA ALA A 160 -25.23 12.61 -7.42
C ALA A 160 -23.93 11.93 -6.92
N GLN A 161 -22.92 11.77 -7.77
CA GLN A 161 -21.60 11.24 -7.39
C GLN A 161 -20.93 12.09 -6.31
N GLN A 162 -21.00 13.43 -6.42
CA GLN A 162 -20.52 14.31 -5.36
C GLN A 162 -21.32 14.14 -4.06
N ARG A 163 -22.65 14.00 -4.15
CA ARG A 163 -23.52 13.74 -2.98
C ARG A 163 -23.25 12.39 -2.33
N LEU A 164 -22.95 11.34 -3.10
CA LEU A 164 -22.60 10.02 -2.55
C LEU A 164 -21.42 10.11 -1.59
N GLY A 165 -20.44 10.97 -1.89
CA GLY A 165 -19.26 11.18 -1.06
C GLY A 165 -19.49 12.00 0.20
N LEU A 166 -20.61 12.71 0.31
CA LEU A 166 -20.91 13.52 1.49
C LEU A 166 -21.25 12.65 2.71
N PRO A 167 -20.99 13.13 3.94
CA PRO A 167 -21.48 12.48 5.15
C PRO A 167 -23.02 12.38 5.18
N VAL A 168 -23.53 11.36 5.89
CA VAL A 168 -24.98 11.14 6.08
C VAL A 168 -25.70 12.37 6.65
N ARG A 169 -25.07 13.09 7.59
CA ARG A 169 -25.60 14.34 8.17
C ARG A 169 -25.81 15.47 7.15
N TRP A 170 -25.21 15.37 5.97
CA TRP A 170 -25.34 16.31 4.86
C TRP A 170 -26.12 15.70 3.68
N GLY A 171 -26.86 14.61 3.92
CA GLY A 171 -27.67 13.94 2.90
C GLY A 171 -26.87 13.08 1.92
N GLY A 172 -25.63 12.72 2.25
CA GLY A 172 -24.82 11.79 1.45
C GLY A 172 -24.83 10.35 1.94
N VAL A 173 -24.09 9.49 1.25
CA VAL A 173 -23.98 8.05 1.55
C VAL A 173 -22.69 7.72 2.32
N GLY A 174 -21.75 8.66 2.39
CA GLY A 174 -20.45 8.47 3.02
C GLY A 174 -19.47 7.66 2.20
N GLN A 175 -19.67 7.58 0.87
CA GLN A 175 -18.75 6.90 -0.03
C GLN A 175 -17.54 7.78 -0.35
N ARG A 176 -16.51 7.75 0.50
CA ARG A 176 -15.33 8.61 0.30
C ARG A 176 -14.54 8.14 -0.91
N ASN A 177 -14.25 9.07 -1.83
CA ASN A 177 -13.26 8.86 -2.89
C ASN A 177 -11.88 8.66 -2.24
N GLN A 178 -11.30 7.49 -2.46
CA GLN A 178 -9.98 7.14 -1.95
C GLN A 178 -8.89 7.99 -2.61
N VAL A 179 -9.12 8.49 -3.82
CA VAL A 179 -8.22 9.44 -4.48
C VAL A 179 -8.04 10.72 -3.66
N ASP A 180 -9.14 11.23 -3.08
CA ASP A 180 -9.14 12.45 -2.28
C ASP A 180 -8.55 12.18 -0.88
N VAL A 181 -8.75 10.96 -0.37
CA VAL A 181 -8.22 10.52 0.94
C VAL A 181 -6.72 10.20 0.88
N ALA A 182 -6.16 9.83 -0.29
CA ALA A 182 -4.79 9.35 -0.44
C ALA A 182 -3.74 10.32 0.11
N LEU A 183 -3.89 11.62 -0.15
CA LEU A 183 -2.95 12.62 0.37
C LEU A 183 -2.98 12.70 1.90
N ALA A 184 -4.17 12.77 2.48
CA ALA A 184 -4.34 12.83 3.92
C ALA A 184 -3.86 11.54 4.61
N ALA A 185 -4.11 10.37 3.99
CA ALA A 185 -3.61 9.08 4.47
C ALA A 185 -2.08 9.05 4.50
N PHE A 186 -1.43 9.46 3.40
CA PHE A 186 0.03 9.51 3.31
C PHE A 186 0.63 10.46 4.35
N LEU A 187 0.12 11.69 4.45
CA LEU A 187 0.60 12.67 5.43
C LEU A 187 0.36 12.18 6.88
N GLY A 188 -0.79 11.56 7.15
CA GLY A 188 -1.07 10.95 8.45
C GLY A 188 -0.09 9.82 8.80
N GLY A 189 0.25 8.98 7.83
CA GLY A 189 1.27 7.93 7.96
C GLY A 189 2.66 8.53 8.26
N MET A 190 3.04 9.57 7.52
CA MET A 190 4.30 10.29 7.73
C MET A 190 4.35 10.94 9.12
N CYS A 191 3.28 11.57 9.61
CA CYS A 191 3.25 12.14 10.96
C CYS A 191 3.34 11.07 12.05
N LEU A 192 2.70 9.90 11.86
CA LEU A 192 2.75 8.79 12.81
C LEU A 192 4.18 8.26 13.00
N VAL A 193 4.94 8.15 11.89
CA VAL A 193 6.29 7.59 11.89
C VAL A 193 7.36 8.67 12.09
N GLY A 194 7.11 9.92 11.72
CA GLY A 194 8.04 11.04 11.86
C GLY A 194 8.55 11.20 13.30
N LYS A 195 7.65 11.07 14.29
CA LYS A 195 8.04 11.04 15.71
C LYS A 195 9.01 9.90 16.05
N LYS A 196 9.00 8.79 15.29
CA LYS A 196 9.92 7.65 15.49
C LYS A 196 11.30 7.87 14.87
N PHE A 197 11.42 8.78 13.91
CA PHE A 197 12.68 9.09 13.26
C PHE A 197 13.59 9.94 14.14
N LEU A 198 13.02 10.91 14.85
CA LEU A 198 13.78 11.79 15.73
C LEU A 198 14.09 11.15 17.09
N PRO A 199 15.14 11.63 17.75
CA PRO A 199 15.39 11.34 19.15
C PRO A 199 14.18 11.75 20.00
N ASP A 200 13.83 10.91 20.98
CA ASP A 200 12.85 11.24 22.01
C ASP A 200 13.61 11.44 23.32
N VAL A 201 13.89 12.70 23.65
CA VAL A 201 14.65 13.07 24.85
C VAL A 201 13.91 12.65 26.13
N VAL A 202 12.58 12.68 26.12
CA VAL A 202 11.74 12.32 27.27
C VAL A 202 11.82 10.82 27.57
N ASN A 203 11.83 10.00 26.52
CA ASN A 203 11.89 8.54 26.65
C ASN A 203 13.29 7.95 26.42
N SER A 204 14.33 8.79 26.31
CA SER A 204 15.73 8.38 26.04
C SER A 204 15.87 7.43 24.86
N ARG A 205 15.20 7.71 23.73
CA ARG A 205 15.28 6.89 22.51
C ARG A 205 16.01 7.65 21.40
N GLU A 206 17.04 7.06 20.80
CA GLU A 206 17.87 7.72 19.76
C GLU A 206 17.13 8.05 18.44
N GLY A 207 16.01 7.38 18.15
CA GLY A 207 15.32 7.55 16.87
C GLY A 207 15.98 6.76 15.73
N VAL A 208 15.23 6.50 14.66
CA VAL A 208 15.71 5.66 13.53
C VAL A 208 16.45 6.49 12.47
N ALA A 209 16.22 7.80 12.43
CA ALA A 209 16.82 8.71 11.46
C ALA A 209 17.05 10.10 12.09
N PRO A 210 17.96 10.20 13.08
CA PRO A 210 18.17 11.42 13.86
C PRO A 210 18.67 12.59 12.99
N TRP A 211 19.37 12.33 11.89
CA TRP A 211 19.82 13.36 10.95
C TRP A 211 18.68 14.13 10.26
N LEU A 212 17.42 13.68 10.37
CA LEU A 212 16.28 14.43 9.86
C LEU A 212 15.91 15.64 10.74
N GLU A 213 16.44 15.72 11.96
CA GLU A 213 16.19 16.82 12.90
C GLU A 213 16.50 18.19 12.30
N GLU A 214 17.58 18.31 11.50
CA GLU A 214 17.93 19.54 10.79
C GLU A 214 16.85 20.00 9.79
N LEU A 215 16.07 19.06 9.25
CA LEU A 215 15.05 19.33 8.24
C LEU A 215 13.68 19.66 8.86
N VAL A 216 13.29 18.94 9.91
CA VAL A 216 11.96 19.10 10.53
C VAL A 216 11.96 20.04 11.73
N GLY A 217 13.11 20.24 12.39
CA GLY A 217 13.29 21.01 13.62
C GLY A 217 13.26 20.13 14.87
N GLU A 218 14.06 20.53 15.89
CA GLU A 218 14.21 19.86 17.20
C GLU A 218 12.85 19.58 17.89
N ASP A 219 11.86 20.46 17.69
CA ASP A 219 10.56 20.41 18.36
C ASP A 219 9.37 20.09 17.44
N ALA A 220 9.60 19.56 16.24
CA ALA A 220 8.56 19.34 15.23
C ALA A 220 7.41 18.43 15.71
N PHE A 221 7.69 17.52 16.66
CA PHE A 221 6.76 16.51 17.16
C PHE A 221 6.69 16.46 18.70
N THR A 222 7.38 17.36 19.40
CA THR A 222 7.18 17.55 20.84
C THR A 222 5.81 18.19 21.02
N LYS A 223 5.00 17.64 21.92
CA LYS A 223 3.75 18.29 22.27
C LYS A 223 4.13 19.58 22.97
N ASP A 224 3.86 20.72 22.34
CA ASP A 224 3.47 21.89 23.11
C ASP A 224 2.38 21.40 24.05
N LYS A 225 2.70 21.31 25.34
CA LYS A 225 1.68 21.42 26.35
C LYS A 225 1.12 22.80 26.13
N ARG A 226 0.08 22.92 25.29
CA ARG A 226 -0.76 24.10 25.31
C ARG A 226 -1.22 24.21 26.75
N GLU A 227 -0.60 25.13 27.48
CA GLU A 227 -1.24 25.75 28.61
C GLU A 227 -2.57 26.28 28.08
N THR A 228 -3.65 25.93 28.77
CA THR A 228 -5.07 26.25 28.52
C THR A 228 -5.85 25.35 27.54
#